data_AF-A0A661M2H6-F1
#
_entry.id   AF-A0A661M2H6-F1
#
_cell.length_a   1.000
_cell.length_b   1.000
_cell.length_c   1.000
_cell.angle_alpha   90.00
_cell.angle_beta   90.00
_cell.angle_gamma   90.00
#
_symmetry.space_group_name_H-M   'P 1'
#
loop_
_entity.id
_entity.type
_entity.pdbx_description
1 polymer ?
#
loop_
_entity_poly.entity_id
_entity_poly.type
_entity_poly.pdbx_seq_one_letter_code
_entity_poly.pdbx_strand_id
1 'polypeptide(L)' 'MNDLICYCFGYTEKDIEADARANGRSLIMERIQGKKRAGTCDCA' A
#
# COMPACT_ATOMS: atom_id res chain seq x y z
N MET A 1 17.65 -0.51 -5.77
CA MET A 1 16.55 -1.36 -6.29
C MET A 1 15.27 -0.82 -5.69
N ASN A 2 14.23 -0.68 -6.50
CA ASN A 2 13.07 0.15 -6.16
C ASN A 2 12.06 -0.67 -5.35
N ASP A 3 12.14 -0.59 -4.02
CA ASP A 3 11.25 -1.30 -3.08
C ASP A 3 9.81 -0.73 -3.07
N LEU A 4 9.45 0.04 -4.11
CA LEU A 4 8.17 0.74 -4.21
C LEU A 4 7.08 -0.24 -4.68
N ILE A 5 6.12 -0.48 -3.81
CA ILE A 5 4.97 -1.37 -4.05
C ILE A 5 3.80 -0.61 -4.67
N CYS A 6 3.58 0.64 -4.25
CA CYS A 6 2.53 1.48 -4.83
C CYS A 6 3.08 2.81 -5.30
N TYR A 7 3.11 3.01 -6.62
CA TYR A 7 3.56 4.26 -7.24
C TYR A 7 2.57 5.42 -7.02
N CYS A 8 1.26 5.15 -6.96
CA CYS A 8 0.25 6.19 -6.76
C CYS A 8 0.31 6.84 -5.37
N PHE A 9 0.73 6.09 -4.35
CA PHE A 9 0.77 6.56 -2.96
C PHE A 9 2.17 6.57 -2.36
N GLY A 10 3.19 6.14 -3.11
CA GLY A 10 4.59 6.12 -2.67
C GLY A 10 4.91 5.05 -1.63
N TYR A 11 4.10 4.01 -1.46
CA TYR A 11 4.34 2.99 -0.44
C TYR A 11 5.41 2.01 -0.86
N THR A 12 6.36 1.76 0.04
CA THR A 12 7.38 0.74 -0.11
C THR A 12 7.02 -0.56 0.60
N GLU A 13 7.75 -1.63 0.27
CA GLU A 13 7.67 -2.91 0.99
C GLU A 13 7.94 -2.71 2.49
N LYS A 14 8.94 -1.89 2.84
CA LYS A 14 9.27 -1.60 4.24
C LYS A 14 8.15 -0.90 4.98
N ASP A 15 7.44 0.01 4.32
CA ASP A 15 6.28 0.69 4.91
C ASP A 15 5.18 -0.33 5.21
N ILE A 16 4.89 -1.21 4.26
CA ILE A 16 3.88 -2.27 4.39
C ILE A 16 4.25 -3.25 5.50
N GLU A 17 5.52 -3.67 5.58
CA GLU A 17 5.98 -4.58 6.63
C GLU A 17 5.98 -3.92 8.02
N ALA A 18 6.39 -2.66 8.13
CA ALA A 18 6.38 -1.92 9.38
C ALA A 18 4.95 -1.73 9.89
N ASP A 19 4.05 -1.35 9.00
CA ASP A 19 2.62 -1.21 9.26
C ASP A 19 1.98 -2.55 9.67
N ALA A 20 2.31 -3.65 8.99
CA ALA A 20 1.85 -4.99 9.37
C ALA A 20 2.36 -5.42 10.75
N ARG A 21 3.63 -5.17 11.06
CA ARG A 21 4.22 -5.48 12.37
C ARG A 21 3.59 -4.66 13.49
N ALA A 22 3.28 -3.38 13.25
CA ALA A 22 2.69 -2.50 14.24
C ALA A 22 1.21 -2.81 14.51
N ASN A 23 0.44 -3.16 13.48
CA ASN A 23 -1.02 -3.30 13.58
C ASN A 23 -1.49 -4.77 13.57
N GLY A 24 -0.59 -5.73 13.39
CA GLY A 24 -0.91 -7.15 13.20
C GLY A 24 -1.48 -7.50 11.80
N ARG A 25 -1.74 -6.48 10.97
CA ARG A 25 -2.17 -6.56 9.57
C ARG A 25 -1.78 -5.28 8.85
N SER A 26 -1.60 -5.31 7.54
CA SER A 26 -1.25 -4.08 6.81
C SER A 26 -2.49 -3.25 6.43
N LEU A 27 -2.70 -2.15 7.14
CA LEU A 27 -3.67 -1.12 6.80
C LEU A 27 -3.29 -0.37 5.52
N ILE A 28 -1.99 -0.27 5.21
CA ILE A 28 -1.50 0.27 3.94
C ILE A 28 -1.99 -0.60 2.78
N MET A 29 -1.86 -1.92 2.88
CA MET A 29 -2.37 -2.83 1.84
C MET A 29 -3.89 -2.80 1.72
N GLU A 30 -4.62 -2.67 2.83
CA GLU A 30 -6.07 -2.48 2.80
C GLU A 30 -6.45 -1.18 2.08
N ARG A 31 -5.72 -0.09 2.34
CA ARG A 31 -5.92 1.21 1.69
C ARG A 31 -5.66 1.13 0.19
N ILE A 32 -4.55 0.52 -0.24
CA ILE A 32 -4.22 0.35 -1.66
C ILE A 32 -5.35 -0.40 -2.37
N GLN A 33 -5.78 -1.54 -1.81
CA GLN A 33 -6.87 -2.33 -2.38
C GLN A 33 -8.19 -1.58 -2.43
N GLY A 34 -8.55 -0.84 -1.37
CA GLY A 34 -9.76 -0.03 -1.32
C GLY A 34 -9.76 1.07 -2.37
N LYS A 35 -8.63 1.76 -2.55
CA LYS A 35 -8.49 2.83 -3.56
C LYS A 35 -8.53 2.29 -4.98
N LYS A 36 -7.92 1.13 -5.23
CA LYS A 36 -7.98 0.43 -6.51
C LYS A 36 -9.40 0.01 -6.86
N ARG A 37 -10.12 -0.63 -5.92
CA ARG A 37 -11.53 -1.01 -6.11
C ARG A 37 -12.45 0.19 -6.35
N ALA A 38 -12.14 1.33 -5.74
CA ALA A 38 -12.92 2.56 -5.90
C ALA A 38 -12.63 3.32 -7.20
N GLY A 39 -11.65 2.90 -8.02
CA GLY A 39 -11.30 3.64 -9.24
C GLY A 39 -10.55 4.95 -8.98
N THR A 40 -9.95 5.11 -7.79
CA THR A 40 -9.42 6.41 -7.31
C THR A 40 -7.90 6.54 -7.40
N CYS A 41 -7.23 5.64 -8.10
CA CYS A 41 -5.80 5.70 -8.39
C CYS A 41 -5.57 5.44 -9.88
N ASP A 42 -4.46 5.95 -10.42
CA ASP A 42 -4.13 5.88 -11.85
C ASP A 42 -3.97 4.44 -12.38
N CYS A 43 -3.80 3.46 -11.50
CA CYS A 43 -3.65 2.04 -11.83
C CYS A 43 -4.91 1.19 -11.60
N ALA A 44 -6.08 1.83 -11.45
CA ALA A 44 -7.35 1.17 -11.18
C ALA A 44 -7.94 0.46 -12.40
#